data_AF-A0A967B239-F1
#
_entry.id   AF-A0A967B239-F1
#
_cell.length_a   1.000
_cell.length_b   1.000
_cell.length_c   1.000
_cell.angle_alpha   90.00
_cell.angle_beta   90.00
_cell.angle_gamma   90.00
#
_symmetry.space_group_name_H-M   'P 1'
#
loop_
_entity.id
_entity.type
_entity.pdbx_description
1 polymer ?
#
loop_
_entity_poly.entity_id
_entity_poly.type
_entity_poly.pdbx_seq_one_letter_code
_entity_poly.pdbx_strand_id
1 'polypeptide(L)' 'MTSLAKSFKNHREAARSRRAIVRALENATTPGAREDLIVAWQRSEDLRKA' A
#
# COMPACT_ATOMS: atom_id res chain seq x y z
N MET A 1 14.24 -1.03 -21.45
CA MET A 1 12.82 -1.22 -21.08
C MET A 1 12.11 0.12 -21.22
N THR A 2 11.13 0.21 -22.12
CA THR A 2 10.39 1.43 -22.40
C THR A 2 9.68 1.95 -21.15
N SER A 3 9.76 3.26 -20.91
CA SER A 3 9.23 3.97 -19.74
C SER A 3 7.77 3.58 -19.38
N LEU A 4 6.95 3.32 -20.40
CA LEU A 4 5.57 2.85 -20.26
C LEU A 4 5.44 1.52 -19.50
N ALA A 5 6.26 0.51 -19.80
CA ALA A 5 6.20 -0.79 -19.13
C ALA A 5 6.52 -0.68 -17.63
N LYS A 6 7.44 0.23 -17.27
CA LYS A 6 7.78 0.54 -15.88
C LYS A 6 6.62 1.23 -15.16
N SER A 7 5.94 2.16 -15.84
CA SER A 7 4.77 2.86 -15.30
C SER A 7 3.58 1.93 -15.04
N PHE A 8 3.25 1.03 -15.97
CA PHE A 8 2.20 0.02 -15.78
C PHE A 8 2.53 -0.97 -14.66
N LYS A 9 3.79 -1.41 -14.56
CA LYS A 9 4.25 -2.29 -13.48
C LYS A 9 4.10 -1.61 -12.12
N ASN A 10 4.57 -0.37 -11.98
CA ASN A 10 4.43 0.42 -10.76
C ASN A 10 2.95 0.65 -10.39
N HIS A 11 2.08 0.91 -11.37
CA HIS A 11 0.66 1.10 -11.11
C HIS A 11 -0.02 -0.20 -10.66
N ARG A 12 0.36 -1.35 -11.23
CA ARG A 12 -0.16 -2.67 -10.84
C ARG A 12 0.31 -3.07 -9.44
N GLU A 13 1.56 -2.77 -9.09
CA GLU A 13 2.08 -2.97 -7.73
C GLU A 13 1.35 -2.07 -6.73
N ALA A 14 1.16 -0.78 -7.03
CA ALA A 14 0.41 0.13 -6.17
C ALA A 14 -1.04 -0.34 -5.95
N ALA A 15 -1.71 -0.84 -6.99
CA ALA A 15 -3.06 -1.39 -6.89
C ALA A 15 -3.11 -2.67 -6.04
N ARG A 16 -2.08 -3.53 -6.12
CA ARG A 16 -1.97 -4.73 -5.28
C ARG A 16 -1.73 -4.37 -3.81
N SER A 17 -0.81 -3.46 -3.52
CA SER A 17 -0.53 -3.02 -2.15
C SER A 17 -1.75 -2.38 -1.49
N ARG A 18 -2.51 -1.55 -2.23
CA ARG A 18 -3.78 -1.00 -1.74
C ARG A 18 -4.79 -2.08 -1.37
N ARG A 19 -4.98 -3.08 -2.24
CA ARG A 19 -5.92 -4.20 -1.97
C ARG A 19 -5.48 -5.03 -0.77
N ALA A 20 -4.19 -5.28 -0.61
CA ALA A 20 -3.65 -6.01 0.53
C ALA A 20 -3.91 -5.29 1.85
N ILE A 21 -3.73 -3.96 1.87
CA ILE A 21 -3.96 -3.14 3.06
C ILE A 21 -5.45 -3.06 3.39
N VAL A 22 -6.33 -2.88 2.41
CA VAL A 22 -7.78 -2.91 2.64
C VAL A 22 -8.20 -4.25 3.28
N ARG A 23 -7.72 -5.37 2.74
CA ARG A 23 -7.97 -6.69 3.34
C ARG A 23 -7.39 -6.82 4.75
N ALA A 24 -6.20 -6.26 5.01
CA ALA A 24 -5.59 -6.29 6.33
C ALA A 24 -6.40 -5.46 7.34
N LEU A 25 -6.93 -4.31 6.92
CA LEU A 25 -7.81 -3.46 7.73
C LEU A 25 -9.18 -4.12 7.99
N GLU A 26 -9.74 -4.82 7.01
CA GLU A 26 -10.99 -5.60 7.15
C GLU A 26 -10.82 -6.79 8.10
N ASN A 27 -9.65 -7.44 8.09
CA ASN A 27 -9.33 -8.56 8.98
C ASN A 27 -8.71 -8.14 10.32
N ALA A 28 -8.46 -6.83 10.52
CA ALA A 28 -7.91 -6.32 11.76
C ALA A 28 -8.96 -6.51 12.88
N THR A 29 -8.76 -7.54 13.68
CA THR A 29 -9.67 -7.95 14.77
C THR A 29 -9.60 -7.01 15.97
N THR A 30 -8.59 -6.12 16.02
CA THR A 30 -8.43 -5.13 17.09
C THR A 30 -8.27 -3.72 16.52
N PRO A 31 -8.81 -2.69 17.21
CA PRO A 31 -8.63 -1.30 16.82
C PRO A 31 -7.16 -0.88 16.72
N GLY A 32 -6.30 -1.36 17.63
CA GLY A 32 -4.86 -1.06 17.63
C GLY A 32 -4.15 -1.58 16.38
N ALA A 33 -4.42 -2.82 15.96
CA ALA A 33 -3.86 -3.37 14.72
C ALA A 33 -4.29 -2.57 13.48
N ARG A 34 -5.51 -2.02 13.49
CA ARG A 34 -6.00 -1.16 12.40
C ARG A 34 -5.21 0.15 12.34
N GLU A 35 -4.93 0.77 13.47
CA GLU A 35 -4.14 2.01 13.56
C GLU A 35 -2.68 1.79 13.12
N ASP A 36 -2.05 0.71 13.58
CA ASP A 36 -0.69 0.32 13.17
C ASP A 36 -0.59 0.12 11.65
N LEU A 37 -1.58 -0.52 11.04
CA LEU A 37 -1.65 -0.72 9.58
C LEU A 37 -1.81 0.61 8.82
N ILE A 38 -2.58 1.57 9.35
CA ILE A 38 -2.73 2.91 8.76
C ILE A 38 -1.41 3.68 8.83
N VAL A 39 -0.73 3.65 9.97
CA VAL A 39 0.57 4.33 10.16
C VAL A 39 1.64 3.71 9.26
N ALA A 40 1.69 2.37 9.17
CA ALA A 40 2.61 1.67 8.27
C ALA A 40 2.36 2.03 6.79
N TRP A 41 1.09 2.17 6.39
CA TRP A 41 0.75 2.60 5.03
C TRP A 41 1.17 4.05 4.75
N GLN A 42 0.90 4.97 5.68
CA GLN A 42 1.28 6.38 5.55
C GLN A 42 2.80 6.54 5.43
N ARG A 43 3.59 5.84 6.27
CA ARG A 43 5.06 5.80 6.15
C ARG A 43 5.53 5.26 4.80
N SER A 44 4.86 4.23 4.28
CA SER A 44 5.21 3.64 2.99
C SER A 44 4.95 4.61 1.82
N GLU A 45 3.88 5.42 1.88
CA GLU A 45 3.63 6.45 0.88
C GLU A 45 4.59 7.66 1.00
N ASP A 46 5.00 8.02 2.22
CA ASP A 46 5.98 9.09 2.45
C ASP A 46 7.35 8.73 1.87
N LEU A 47 7.84 7.52 2.15
CA LEU A 47 9.07 6.96 1.55
C LEU A 47 9.01 6.83 0.02
N ARG A 48 7.81 6.78 -0.56
CA ARG A 48 7.61 6.71 -2.02
C ARG A 48 7.63 8.09 -2.67
N LYS A 49 7.45 9.16 -1.89
CA LYS A 49 7.47 10.56 -2.34
C LYS A 49 8.84 11.23 -2.16
N ALA A 50 9.64 10.77 -1.20
CA ALA A 50 11.04 11.17 -1.01
C ALA A 50 11.95 10.59 -2.11
#